data_AF-A0A7J3WUF8-F1
#
_entry.id   AF-A0A7J3WUF8-F1
#
_cell.length_a   1.000
_cell.length_b   1.000
_cell.length_c   1.000
_cell.angle_alpha   90.00
_cell.angle_beta   90.00
_cell.angle_gamma   90.00
#
_symmetry.space_group_name_H-M   'P 1'
#
loop_
_entity.id
_entity.type
_entity.pdbx_description
1 polymer ?
#
loop_
_entity_poly.entity_id
_entity_poly.type
_entity_poly.pdbx_seq_one_letter_code
_entity_poly.pdbx_strand_id
1 'polypeptide(L)'
;MYNLLYWIFWLNFAVGTFNALPAMPLDGGYIFRDGVNYLFSLFPRTRKKADKISSMVASAISVMLFISVFAIILIPRLREIISF
;
A
#
# COMPACT_ATOMS: atom_id res chain seq x y z
N MET A 1 -22.05 -6.71 26.08
CA MET A 1 -20.83 -7.54 25.96
C MET A 1 -20.57 -7.97 24.52
N TYR A 2 -21.48 -8.72 23.87
CA TYR A 2 -21.30 -9.22 22.49
C TYR A 2 -21.08 -8.13 21.44
N ASN A 3 -21.86 -7.05 21.46
CA ASN A 3 -21.65 -5.92 20.55
C ASN A 3 -20.25 -5.30 20.70
N LEU A 4 -19.73 -5.24 21.93
CA LEU A 4 -18.42 -4.65 22.19
C LEU A 4 -17.30 -5.51 21.60
N LEU A 5 -17.37 -6.84 21.80
CA LEU A 5 -16.43 -7.80 21.19
C LEU A 5 -16.51 -7.78 19.66
N TYR A 6 -17.73 -7.70 19.10
CA TYR A 6 -17.95 -7.59 17.67
C TYR A 6 -17.23 -6.36 17.10
N TRP A 7 -17.44 -5.18 17.70
CA TRP A 7 -16.81 -3.95 17.23
C TRP A 7 -15.29 -3.95 17.42
N ILE A 8 -14.78 -4.43 18.56
CA ILE A 8 -13.34 -4.55 18.79
C ILE A 8 -12.69 -5.45 17.75
N PHE A 9 -13.28 -6.60 17.46
CA PHE A 9 -12.77 -7.53 16.46
C PHE A 9 -12.69 -6.87 15.08
N TRP A 10 -13.81 -6.33 14.59
CA TRP A 10 -13.86 -5.76 13.23
C TRP A 10 -13.00 -4.51 13.08
N LEU A 11 -12.89 -3.67 14.11
CA LEU A 11 -12.00 -2.51 14.10
C LEU A 11 -10.53 -2.94 14.03
N ASN A 12 -10.11 -3.89 14.87
CA ASN A 12 -8.73 -4.40 14.82
C ASN A 12 -8.43 -5.10 13.49
N PHE A 13 -9.39 -5.84 12.95
CA PHE A 13 -9.24 -6.50 11.66
C PHE A 13 -9.08 -5.47 10.52
N ALA A 14 -9.89 -4.41 10.52
CA ALA A 14 -9.80 -3.34 9.53
C ALA A 14 -8.46 -2.59 9.63
N VAL A 15 -8.06 -2.18 10.84
CA VAL A 15 -6.78 -1.48 11.07
C VAL A 15 -5.58 -2.38 10.74
N GLY A 16 -5.63 -3.65 11.12
CA GLY A 16 -4.59 -4.63 10.82
C GLY A 16 -4.43 -4.84 9.32
N THR A 17 -5.54 -4.98 8.59
CA THR A 17 -5.52 -5.14 7.13
C THR A 17 -5.02 -3.87 6.44
N PHE A 18 -5.43 -2.69 6.93
CA PHE A 18 -4.94 -1.41 6.42
C PHE A 18 -3.42 -1.28 6.60
N ASN A 19 -2.89 -1.58 7.79
CA ASN A 19 -1.45 -1.53 8.05
C ASN A 19 -0.65 -2.56 7.24
N ALA A 20 -1.26 -3.68 6.84
CA ALA A 20 -0.62 -4.70 6.03
C ALA A 20 -0.54 -4.35 4.53
N LEU A 21 -1.14 -3.23 4.08
CA LEU A 21 -1.07 -2.81 2.68
C LEU A 21 0.38 -2.47 2.27
N PRO A 22 0.80 -2.76 1.02
CA PRO A 22 2.15 -2.46 0.54
C PRO A 22 2.28 -0.98 0.14
N ALA A 23 1.98 -0.07 1.07
CA ALA A 23 2.07 1.37 0.88
C ALA A 23 2.80 2.03 2.05
N MET A 24 3.84 2.84 1.79
CA MET A 24 4.52 3.62 2.81
C MET A 24 3.66 4.84 3.21
N PRO A 25 3.52 5.16 4.51
CA PRO A 25 4.36 4.72 5.63
C PRO A 25 3.81 3.52 6.45
N LEU A 26 2.92 2.69 5.89
CA LEU A 26 2.33 1.54 6.59
C LEU A 26 3.35 0.40 6.75
N ASP A 27 3.17 -0.43 7.77
CA ASP A 27 4.06 -1.56 8.09
C ASP A 27 4.26 -2.50 6.90
N GLY A 28 3.17 -2.82 6.19
CA GLY A 28 3.18 -3.64 4.98
C GLY A 28 4.02 -3.02 3.85
N GLY A 29 4.11 -1.69 3.78
CA GLY A 29 4.96 -0.99 2.82
C GLY A 29 6.46 -1.20 3.08
N TYR A 30 6.88 -1.20 4.35
CA TYR A 30 8.26 -1.48 4.73
C TYR A 30 8.63 -2.95 4.55
N ILE A 31 7.75 -3.87 4.98
CA ILE A 31 7.92 -5.31 4.77
C ILE A 31 8.02 -5.62 3.27
N PHE A 32 7.15 -5.01 2.46
CA PHE A 32 7.19 -5.15 1.01
C PHE A 32 8.50 -4.64 0.42
N ARG A 33 8.97 -3.44 0.82
CA ARG A 33 10.25 -2.88 0.39
C ARG A 33 11.41 -3.83 0.71
N ASP A 34 11.45 -4.37 1.91
CA ASP A 34 12.54 -5.24 2.37
C ASP A 34 12.48 -6.60 1.66
N GLY A 35 11.29 -7.14 1.39
CA GLY A 35 11.11 -8.34 0.56
C GLY A 35 11.58 -8.13 -0.89
N VAL A 36 11.24 -6.99 -1.49
CA VAL A 36 11.72 -6.61 -2.82
C VAL A 36 13.24 -6.43 -2.82
N ASN A 37 13.79 -5.81 -1.78
CA ASN A 37 15.23 -5.65 -1.60
C ASN A 37 15.94 -7.00 -1.56
N TYR A 38 15.45 -7.91 -0.71
CA TYR A 38 15.97 -9.26 -0.61
C TYR A 38 15.99 -9.93 -1.99
N LEU A 39 14.89 -9.85 -2.74
CA LEU A 39 14.79 -10.41 -4.09
C LEU A 39 15.84 -9.84 -5.06
N PHE A 40 16.07 -8.53 -5.04
CA PHE A 40 17.10 -7.88 -5.88
C PHE A 40 18.53 -8.11 -5.39
N SER A 41 18.72 -8.41 -4.11
CA SER A 41 20.03 -8.69 -3.50
C SER A 41 20.59 -10.06 -3.90
N LEU A 42 19.69 -10.99 -4.29
CA LEU A 42 20.02 -12.32 -4.82
C LEU A 42 20.72 -12.23 -6.18
N PHE A 43 20.51 -11.15 -6.94
CA PHE A 43 21.13 -10.95 -8.24
C PHE A 43 22.45 -10.14 -8.13
N PRO A 44 23.61 -10.69 -8.56
CA PRO A 44 24.91 -10.03 -8.40
C PRO A 44 25.01 -8.65 -9.07
N ARG A 45 24.31 -8.46 -10.20
CA ARG A 45 24.31 -7.21 -10.97
C ARG A 45 23.54 -6.08 -10.28
N THR A 46 22.50 -6.40 -9.51
CA THR A 46 21.62 -5.41 -8.88
C THR A 46 21.89 -5.24 -7.39
N ARG A 47 22.70 -6.09 -6.76
CA ARG A 47 23.02 -6.02 -5.32
C ARG A 47 23.41 -4.61 -4.84
N LYS A 48 24.28 -3.90 -5.57
CA LYS A 48 24.70 -2.53 -5.20
C LYS A 48 23.60 -1.47 -5.34
N LYS A 49 22.53 -1.78 -6.09
CA LYS A 49 21.40 -0.90 -6.36
C LYS A 49 20.09 -1.41 -5.72
N ALA A 50 20.13 -2.52 -4.98
CA ALA A 50 18.94 -3.21 -4.49
C ALA A 50 18.08 -2.30 -3.59
N ASP A 51 18.70 -1.59 -2.65
CA ASP A 51 18.03 -0.61 -1.78
C ASP A 51 17.36 0.53 -2.56
N LYS A 52 18.04 1.04 -3.59
CA LYS A 52 17.53 2.14 -4.41
C LYS A 52 16.36 1.68 -5.27
N ILE A 53 16.46 0.48 -5.84
CA ILE A 53 15.40 -0.11 -6.66
C ILE A 53 14.19 -0.45 -5.77
N SER A 54 14.41 -1.08 -4.62
CA SER A 54 13.34 -1.47 -3.71
C SER A 54 12.59 -0.27 -3.15
N SER A 55 13.30 0.79 -2.73
CA SER A 55 12.67 2.03 -2.29
C SER A 55 11.87 2.71 -3.41
N MET A 56 12.38 2.73 -4.64
CA MET A 56 11.66 3.27 -5.80
C MET A 56 10.40 2.46 -6.13
N VAL A 57 10.50 1.12 -6.15
CA VAL A 57 9.39 0.20 -6.42
C VAL A 57 8.31 0.32 -5.33
N ALA A 58 8.71 0.29 -4.06
CA ALA A 58 7.79 0.44 -2.93
C ALA A 58 7.09 1.81 -2.97
N SER A 59 7.83 2.89 -3.28
CA SER A 59 7.26 4.24 -3.39
C SER A 59 6.28 4.33 -4.57
N ALA A 60 6.63 3.77 -5.72
CA ALA A 60 5.77 3.76 -6.90
C ALA A 60 4.46 3.00 -6.63
N ILE A 61 4.53 1.83 -5.98
CA ILE A 61 3.35 1.06 -5.58
C ILE A 61 2.51 1.83 -4.56
N SER A 62 3.15 2.49 -3.59
CA SER A 62 2.44 3.33 -2.61
C SER A 62 1.64 4.44 -3.29
N VAL A 63 2.26 5.15 -4.23
CA VAL A 63 1.61 6.23 -5.01
C VAL A 63 0.50 5.67 -5.88
N MET A 64 0.72 4.54 -6.56
CA MET A 64 -0.29 3.89 -7.39
C MET A 64 -1.51 3.47 -6.57
N LEU A 65 -1.31 2.89 -5.39
CA LEU A 65 -2.39 2.54 -4.47
C LEU A 65 -3.14 3.78 -4.00
N PHE A 66 -2.42 4.83 -3.61
CA PHE A 66 -3.03 6.09 -3.20
C PHE A 66 -3.91 6.67 -4.31
N ILE A 67 -3.40 6.74 -5.54
CA ILE A 67 -4.17 7.21 -6.71
C ILE A 67 -5.39 6.31 -6.93
N SER A 68 -5.25 4.99 -6.82
CA SER A 68 -6.34 4.05 -7.03
C SER A 68 -7.48 4.25 -6.01
N VAL A 69 -7.14 4.47 -4.74
CA VAL A 69 -8.13 4.78 -3.68
C VAL A 69 -8.81 6.11 -3.94
N PHE A 70 -8.05 7.15 -4.30
CA PHE A 70 -8.60 8.47 -4.61
C PHE A 70 -9.45 8.46 -5.87
N ALA A 71 -9.09 7.67 -6.87
CA ALA A 71 -9.80 7.53 -8.13
C ALA A 71 -11.23 7.02 -7.92
N ILE A 72 -11.48 6.16 -6.92
CA ILE A 72 -12.83 5.69 -6.57
C ILE A 72 -13.76 6.87 -6.25
N ILE A 73 -13.24 7.93 -5.63
CA ILE A 73 -14.02 9.12 -5.27
C ILE A 73 -14.03 10.14 -6.43
N LEU A 74 -12.88 10.35 -7.08
CA LEU A 74 -12.71 11.39 -8.10
C LEU A 74 -13.39 11.05 -9.43
N ILE A 75 -13.30 9.80 -9.91
CA ILE A 75 -13.82 9.41 -11.22
C ILE A 75 -15.34 9.63 -11.33
N PRO A 76 -16.18 9.19 -10.37
CA PRO A 76 -17.61 9.45 -10.44
C PRO A 76 -17.94 10.94 -10.46
N ARG A 77 -17.24 11.73 -9.62
CA ARG A 77 -17.45 13.19 -9.51
C ARG A 77 -17.04 13.95 -10.76
N LEU A 78 -15.92 13.58 -11.38
CA LEU A 78 -15.47 14.18 -12.64
C LEU A 78 -16.44 13.85 -13.78
N ARG A 79 -16.95 12.62 -13.84
CA ARG A 79 -17.95 12.21 -14.82
C ARG A 79 -19.21 13.07 -14.71
N GLU A 80 -19.70 13.32 -13.50
CA GLU A 80 -20.87 14.17 -13.26
C GLU A 80 -20.69 15.61 -13.78
N ILE A 81 -19.50 16.20 -13.60
CA ILE A 81 -19.18 17.57 -14.05
C ILE A 81 -19.07 17.66 -15.58
N ILE A 82 -18.45 16.66 -16.22
CA ILE A 82 -18.20 16.64 -17.67
C ILE A 82 -19.46 16.27 -18.46
N SER A 83 -20.41 15.56 -17.84
CA SER A 83 -21.66 15.13 -18.51
C SER A 83 -22.78 16.18 -18.51
N PHE A 84 -22.50 17.43 -18.14
CA PHE A 84 -23.37 18.60 -18.27
C PHE A 84 -23.01 19.41 -19.52
#